data_AF-A0A9E5NEH9-F1
#
_entry.id   AF-A0A9E5NEH9-F1
#
_cell.length_a   1.000
_cell.length_b   1.000
_cell.length_c   1.000
_cell.angle_alpha   90.00
_cell.angle_beta   90.00
_cell.angle_gamma   90.00
#
_symmetry.space_group_name_H-M   'P 1'
#
loop_
_entity.id
_entity.type
_entity.pdbx_description
1 polymer ?
#
loop_
_entity_poly.entity_id
_entity_poly.type
_entity_poly.pdbx_seq_one_letter_code
_entity_poly.pdbx_strand_id
1 'polypeptide(L)'
;MEFTIEMAQQVILYIATYLLGMAFAGSFLGRRWMGTVDVFLHRTFKLDVTIGKYLYWKHFCCISNPPKPKNLVRPTGIASMLFTRLID
;
A
#
# COMPACT_ATOMS: atom_id res chain seq x y z
N MET A 1 43.74 3.87 13.41
CA MET A 1 42.39 4.30 12.99
C MET A 1 41.69 4.76 14.27
N GLU A 2 41.75 6.05 14.59
CA GLU A 2 41.11 6.57 15.79
C GLU A 2 39.60 6.55 15.56
N PHE A 3 38.91 5.68 16.28
CA PHE A 3 37.46 5.66 16.31
C PHE A 3 37.00 6.89 17.10
N THR A 4 36.69 7.98 16.38
CA THR A 4 36.17 9.19 17.01
C THR A 4 34.75 8.94 17.53
N ILE A 5 34.43 9.52 18.69
CA ILE A 5 33.10 9.41 19.32
C ILE A 5 32.00 9.87 18.36
N GLU A 6 32.29 10.85 17.52
CA GLU A 6 31.39 11.36 16.47
C GLU A 6 31.07 10.31 15.40
N MET A 7 32.06 9.51 14.97
CA MET A 7 31.82 8.41 14.04
C MET A 7 30.91 7.34 14.65
N ALA A 8 31.10 7.01 15.93
CA ALA A 8 30.25 6.04 16.62
C ALA A 8 28.79 6.54 16.73
N GLN A 9 28.59 7.83 17.01
CA GLN A 9 27.26 8.44 17.05
C GLN A 9 26.58 8.39 15.68
N GLN A 10 27.28 8.73 14.60
CA GLN A 10 26.73 8.67 13.24
C GLN A 10 26.31 7.26 12.86
N VAL A 11 27.16 6.26 13.13
CA VAL A 11 26.84 4.85 12.83
C VAL A 11 25.60 4.38 13.58
N ILE A 12 25.48 4.69 14.87
CA ILE A 12 24.28 4.36 15.66
C ILE A 12 23.03 5.05 15.09
N LEU A 13 23.15 6.30 14.67
CA LEU A 13 22.05 7.07 14.09
C LEU A 13 21.60 6.50 12.73
N TYR A 14 22.54 6.03 11.91
CA TYR A 14 22.25 5.30 10.66
C TYR A 14 21.54 3.97 10.93
N ILE A 15 21.99 3.20 11.93
CA ILE A 15 21.36 1.93 12.28
C ILE A 15 19.94 2.17 12.80
N ALA A 16 19.77 3.15 13.69
CA ALA A 16 18.48 3.51 14.25
C ALA A 16 17.48 3.96 13.17
N THR A 17 17.91 4.84 12.25
CA THR A 17 17.06 5.31 11.14
C THR A 17 16.71 4.19 10.16
N TYR A 18 17.64 3.28 9.88
CA TYR A 18 17.38 2.09 9.05
C TYR A 18 16.34 1.16 9.69
N LEU A 19 16.49 0.85 10.98
CA LEU A 19 15.54 0.03 11.72
C LEU A 19 14.16 0.68 11.80
N LEU A 20 14.10 2.00 12.00
CA LEU A 20 12.86 2.76 12.02
C LEU A 20 12.18 2.76 10.65
N GLY A 21 12.94 2.88 9.55
CA GLY A 21 12.45 2.74 8.19
C GLY A 21 11.87 1.35 7.89
N MET A 22 12.55 0.29 8.31
CA MET A 22 12.07 -1.09 8.18
C MET A 22 10.80 -1.35 9.01
N ALA A 23 10.78 -0.85 10.25
CA ALA A 23 9.61 -0.91 11.10
C ALA A 23 8.42 -0.15 10.48
N PHE A 24 8.68 1.00 9.84
CA PHE A 24 7.67 1.77 9.14
C PHE A 24 7.13 1.03 7.91
N ALA A 25 7.99 0.39 7.10
CA ALA A 25 7.58 -0.42 5.95
C ALA A 25 6.69 -1.61 6.34
N GLY A 26 6.98 -2.25 7.48
CA GLY A 26 6.15 -3.31 8.05
C GLY A 26 4.91 -2.82 8.81
N SER A 27 4.82 -1.52 9.11
CA SER A 27 3.73 -0.95 9.90
C SER A 27 2.43 -0.80 9.10
N PHE A 28 1.30 -0.75 9.80
CA PHE A 28 -0.01 -0.41 9.20
C PHE A 28 0.02 0.96 8.50
N LEU A 29 0.79 1.91 9.03
CA LEU A 29 0.92 3.25 8.43
C LEU A 29 1.64 3.19 7.08
N GLY A 30 2.73 2.42 7.00
CA GLY A 30 3.47 2.17 5.76
C GLY A 30 2.62 1.48 4.70
N ARG A 31 1.86 0.43 5.07
CA ARG A 31 0.94 -0.25 4.15
C ARG A 31 -0.14 0.69 3.60
N ARG A 32 -0.70 1.55 4.46
CA ARG A 32 -1.72 2.52 4.06
C ARG A 32 -1.13 3.62 3.16
N TRP A 33 0.07 4.10 3.46
CA TRP A 33 0.76 5.10 2.65
C TRP A 33 1.12 4.55 1.27
N MET A 34 1.72 3.36 1.22
CA MET A 34 2.07 2.68 -0.04
C MET A 34 0.84 2.43 -0.92
N GLY A 35 -0.26 1.96 -0.33
CA GLY A 35 -1.52 1.80 -1.06
C GLY A 35 -2.12 3.13 -1.55
N THR A 36 -1.96 4.22 -0.78
CA THR A 36 -2.43 5.56 -1.20
C THR A 36 -1.66 6.08 -2.40
N VAL A 37 -0.33 5.90 -2.41
CA VAL A 37 0.53 6.23 -3.55
C VAL A 37 0.16 5.40 -4.77
N ASP A 38 -0.07 4.09 -4.60
CA ASP A 38 -0.47 3.21 -5.71
C ASP A 38 -1.83 3.60 -6.31
N VAL A 39 -2.81 3.96 -5.47
CA VAL A 39 -4.10 4.51 -5.92
C VAL A 39 -3.92 5.83 -6.66
N PHE A 40 -3.05 6.71 -6.17
CA PHE A 40 -2.76 7.99 -6.81
C PHE A 40 -2.11 7.80 -8.19
N LEU A 41 -1.16 6.86 -8.29
CA LEU A 41 -0.50 6.51 -9.54
C LEU A 41 -1.51 5.94 -10.54
N HIS A 42 -2.38 5.01 -10.10
CA HIS A 42 -3.44 4.45 -10.93
C HIS A 42 -4.39 5.52 -11.48
N ARG A 43 -4.78 6.50 -10.65
CA ARG A 43 -5.62 7.62 -11.09
C ARG A 43 -4.91 8.50 -12.11
N THR A 44 -3.64 8.79 -11.89
CA THR A 44 -2.82 9.64 -12.79
C THR A 44 -2.61 8.97 -14.15
N PHE A 45 -2.29 7.68 -14.17
CA PHE A 45 -2.02 6.92 -15.40
C PHE A 45 -3.26 6.30 -16.05
N LYS A 46 -4.46 6.48 -15.47
CA LYS A 46 -5.72 5.89 -15.95
C LYS A 46 -5.62 4.37 -16.21
N LEU A 47 -4.86 3.67 -15.38
CA LEU A 47 -4.64 2.23 -15.52
C LEU A 47 -5.90 1.45 -15.12
N ASP A 48 -6.14 0.33 -15.80
CA ASP A 48 -7.26 -0.55 -15.45
C ASP A 48 -7.01 -1.24 -14.09
N VAL A 49 -7.97 -1.08 -13.19
CA VAL A 49 -7.96 -1.73 -11.88
C VAL A 49 -8.52 -3.14 -12.05
N THR A 50 -7.75 -4.14 -11.63
CA THR A 50 -8.21 -5.52 -11.52
C THR A 50 -8.84 -5.77 -10.14
N ILE A 51 -9.75 -6.75 -10.02
CA ILE A 51 -10.40 -7.14 -8.75
C ILE A 51 -9.38 -7.45 -7.65
N GLY A 52 -8.27 -8.12 -7.99
CA GLY A 52 -7.20 -8.42 -7.03
C GLY A 52 -6.53 -7.17 -6.45
N LYS A 53 -6.28 -6.13 -7.26
CA LYS A 53 -5.74 -4.85 -6.78
C LYS A 53 -6.72 -4.12 -5.86
N TYR A 54 -8.01 -4.17 -6.20
CA TYR A 54 -9.06 -3.61 -5.34
C TYR A 54 -9.12 -4.30 -3.97
N LEU A 55 -9.06 -5.62 -3.92
CA LEU A 55 -9.03 -6.39 -2.66
C LEU A 55 -7.75 -6.10 -1.85
N TYR A 56 -6.61 -5.97 -2.51
CA TYR A 56 -5.36 -5.58 -1.87
C TYR A 56 -5.48 -4.20 -1.21
N TRP A 57 -6.04 -3.21 -1.90
CA TRP A 57 -6.23 -1.88 -1.32
C TRP A 57 -7.27 -1.86 -0.19
N LYS A 58 -8.40 -2.58 -0.34
CA LYS A 58 -9.48 -2.62 0.66
C LYS A 58 -9.08 -3.37 1.93
N HIS A 59 -8.51 -4.56 1.80
CA HIS A 59 -8.23 -5.44 2.94
C HIS A 59 -6.80 -5.34 3.47
N PHE A 60 -5.80 -5.18 2.59
CA PHE A 60 -4.39 -5.18 2.99
C PHE A 60 -3.87 -3.77 3.34
N CYS A 61 -4.25 -2.77 2.53
CA CYS A 61 -3.89 -1.36 2.78
C CYS A 61 -4.94 -0.59 3.60
N CYS A 62 -6.08 -1.21 3.94
CA CYS A 62 -7.20 -0.60 4.68
C CYS A 62 -7.64 0.76 4.13
N ILE A 63 -7.66 0.92 2.80
CA ILE A 63 -8.09 2.16 2.15
C ILE A 63 -9.61 2.17 2.10
N SER A 64 -10.21 3.23 2.64
CA SER A 64 -11.67 3.33 2.82
C SER A 64 -12.45 3.44 1.51
N ASN A 65 -11.87 4.05 0.46
CA ASN A 65 -12.51 4.21 -0.86
C ASN A 65 -11.51 4.01 -2.01
N PRO A 66 -11.09 2.75 -2.29
CA PRO A 66 -10.26 2.46 -3.44
C PRO A 66 -11.06 2.56 -4.75
N PRO A 67 -10.43 2.90 -5.88
CA PRO A 67 -11.11 2.97 -7.17
C PRO A 67 -11.65 1.58 -7.54
N LYS A 68 -12.96 1.50 -7.81
CA LYS A 68 -13.65 0.25 -8.12
C LYS A 68 -13.31 -0.19 -9.56
N PRO A 69 -12.99 -1.47 -9.80
CA PRO A 69 -12.72 -1.98 -11.14
C PRO A 69 -14.00 -1.93 -11.99
N LYS A 70 -13.86 -1.78 -13.32
CA LYS A 70 -15.00 -1.66 -14.26
C LYS A 70 -16.01 -2.81 -14.11
N ASN A 71 -15.53 -4.02 -13.81
CA ASN A 71 -16.34 -5.21 -13.60
C ASN A 71 -17.18 -5.20 -12.30
N LEU A 72 -16.82 -4.38 -11.30
CA LEU A 72 -17.66 -4.15 -10.11
C LEU A 72 -18.63 -2.98 -10.31
N VAL A 73 -18.26 -1.97 -11.13
CA VAL A 73 -19.13 -0.82 -11.43
C VAL A 73 -20.26 -1.22 -12.40
N ARG A 74 -19.96 -2.11 -13.35
CA ARG A 74 -20.92 -2.72 -14.26
C ARG A 74 -20.68 -4.23 -14.29
N PRO A 75 -21.37 -5.02 -13.45
CA PRO A 75 -21.20 -6.46 -13.43
C PRO A 75 -21.68 -7.07 -14.74
N THR A 76 -20.74 -7.41 -15.63
CA THR A 76 -20.99 -8.23 -16.82
C THR A 76 -20.79 -9.70 -16.42
N GLY A 77 -21.85 -10.35 -15.93
CA GLY A 77 -21.83 -11.79 -15.57
C GLY A 77 -22.28 -12.13 -14.15
N ILE A 78 -22.67 -13.40 -13.94
CA ILE A 78 -23.17 -13.92 -12.65
C ILE A 78 -22.05 -13.97 -11.60
N ALA A 79 -20.83 -14.36 -12.01
CA ALA A 79 -19.68 -14.41 -11.13
C ALA A 79 -19.30 -13.01 -10.60
N SER A 80 -19.28 -12.00 -11.47
CA SER A 80 -19.04 -10.60 -11.10
C SER A 80 -20.12 -10.06 -10.16
N MET A 81 -21.39 -10.45 -10.35
CA MET A 81 -22.51 -10.08 -9.49
C MET A 81 -22.46 -10.72 -8.08
N LEU A 82 -21.96 -11.96 -7.97
CA LEU A 82 -21.70 -12.62 -6.69
C LEU A 82 -20.54 -11.94 -5.94
N PHE A 83 -19.45 -11.59 -6.65
CA PHE A 83 -18.33 -10.87 -6.05
C PHE A 83 -18.72 -9.48 -5.55
N THR A 84 -19.61 -8.75 -6.22
CA THR A 84 -20.12 -7.47 -5.70
C THR A 84 -20.85 -7.64 -4.38
N ARG A 85 -21.65 -8.71 -4.22
CA ARG A 85 -22.40 -8.97 -2.98
C ARG A 85 -21.55 -9.50 -1.82
N LEU A 86 -20.44 -10.19 -2.11
CA LEU A 86 -19.54 -10.74 -1.10
C LEU A 86 -18.50 -9.74 -0.59
N ILE A 87 -18.24 -8.67 -1.37
CA ILE A 87 -17.17 -7.71 -1.07
C ILE A 87 -17.69 -6.40 -0.48
N ASP A 88 -18.93 -5.96 -0.77
CA ASP A 88 -19.55 -4.81 -0.06
C ASP A 88 -19.88 -5.17 1.38
#